data_AF-A0ABC9SS24-F1
#
_entry.id   AF-A0ABC9SS24-F1
#
_cell.length_a   1.000
_cell.length_b   1.000
_cell.length_c   1.000
_cell.angle_alpha   90.00
_cell.angle_beta   90.00
_cell.angle_gamma   90.00
#
_symmetry.space_group_name_H-M   'P 1'
#
loop_
_entity.id
_entity.type
_entity.pdbx_description
1 polymer ?
#
loop_
_entity_poly.entity_id
_entity_poly.type
_entity_poly.pdbx_seq_one_letter_code
_entity_poly.pdbx_strand_id
1 'polypeptide(L)'
;MDIQIELQGVTDTLGNLSAEGKFVVQDTESFSRLRLSLVSTSGEAGRLHSFSLSEKSTESGQPWWEVFGQVEDSKEELFCVDGGLLTAGQHVVEFWGSSFEANEQVNIKIELIYDRSDLPELTAEVIQEVQEDGIVNVVCAGISDRLINHLALWIENYVEPTVIDLPNAPGTQMVIKLVPLLPYEDREVSLIASIDPVKESIFITFSVRLAFYLNQQSMPFAEVNVVFSTLLQPMIGHQTIDILALVMKEAKIKSEPLVGILNLDELLQAFGTQEAFNQHLDTVYVNMTSLDNKTPESNFLPSIPYILVLPDTWMQFPGYRGYFQRFVYRTGSVNGRTTGFLFVVLSVHSLLLPPSCLCLPETTYLKEEEPKVKLYPKRNRLDSLEKQCYFMPVDRWYAFGLSQQALNEIVRPLVDRAVQHPASRGGSIRFDANYWVQIRLQDVKIT
;
A
#
# COMPACT_ATOMS: atom_id res chain seq x y z
N MET A 1 11.28 -20.18 -4.25
CA MET A 1 11.53 -20.81 -2.93
C MET A 1 12.36 -19.82 -2.14
N ASP A 2 12.13 -19.66 -0.83
CA ASP A 2 12.89 -18.68 -0.03
C ASP A 2 14.33 -19.18 0.14
N ILE A 3 15.30 -18.27 0.29
CA ILE A 3 16.72 -18.64 0.40
C ILE A 3 17.07 -18.80 1.87
N GLN A 4 17.62 -19.96 2.22
CA GLN A 4 18.18 -20.23 3.53
C GLN A 4 19.71 -20.27 3.45
N ILE A 5 20.35 -19.52 4.34
CA ILE A 5 21.80 -19.40 4.45
C ILE A 5 22.17 -19.76 5.88
N GLU A 6 23.04 -20.75 6.03
CA GLU A 6 23.60 -21.15 7.32
C GLU A 6 25.07 -20.74 7.36
N LEU A 7 25.43 -19.95 8.37
CA LEU A 7 26.80 -19.56 8.65
C LEU A 7 27.20 -20.10 10.02
N GLN A 8 28.49 -20.36 10.16
CA GLN A 8 29.10 -20.68 11.43
C GLN A 8 30.35 -19.84 11.59
N GLY A 9 30.59 -19.37 12.80
CA GLY A 9 31.87 -18.74 13.11
C GLY A 9 32.20 -18.74 14.59
N VAL A 10 33.41 -18.29 14.86
CA VAL A 10 33.97 -18.22 16.21
C VAL A 10 34.29 -16.76 16.49
N THR A 11 33.86 -16.25 17.63
CA THR A 11 34.08 -14.86 18.00
C THR A 11 35.55 -14.62 18.36
N ASP A 12 36.03 -13.39 18.11
CA ASP A 12 37.37 -12.96 18.48
C ASP A 12 37.53 -12.78 20.00
N THR A 13 38.72 -12.37 20.44
CA THR A 13 39.01 -12.12 21.85
C THR A 13 38.24 -10.93 22.45
N LEU A 14 37.57 -10.14 21.61
CA LEU A 14 36.75 -8.99 21.99
C LEU A 14 35.25 -9.28 21.91
N GLY A 15 34.85 -10.52 21.55
CA GLY A 15 33.44 -10.90 21.42
C GLY A 15 32.79 -10.40 20.13
N ASN A 16 33.57 -10.17 19.06
CA ASN A 16 33.05 -9.85 17.73
C ASN A 16 33.09 -11.08 16.83
N LEU A 17 32.13 -11.16 15.90
CA LEU A 17 32.02 -12.23 14.92
C LEU A 17 31.94 -11.64 13.52
N SER A 18 32.64 -12.25 12.56
CA SER A 18 32.46 -11.99 11.14
C SER A 18 32.33 -13.33 10.41
N ALA A 19 31.31 -13.44 9.56
CA ALA A 19 31.05 -14.63 8.76
C ALA A 19 30.55 -14.23 7.37
N GLU A 20 30.90 -15.02 6.35
CA GLU A 20 30.43 -14.81 4.98
C GLU A 20 29.73 -16.07 4.46
N GLY A 21 28.64 -15.90 3.72
CA GLY A 21 27.92 -16.97 3.06
C GLY A 21 27.73 -16.69 1.57
N LYS A 22 27.67 -17.75 0.77
CA LYS A 22 27.35 -17.66 -0.66
C LYS A 22 26.02 -18.32 -0.94
N PHE A 23 25.21 -17.67 -1.77
CA PHE A 23 23.95 -18.23 -2.25
C PHE A 23 23.78 -17.93 -3.75
N VAL A 24 22.90 -18.68 -4.40
CA VAL A 24 22.62 -18.54 -5.83
C VAL A 24 21.14 -18.23 -6.00
N VAL A 25 20.87 -17.20 -6.80
CA VAL A 25 19.54 -16.76 -7.21
C VAL A 25 19.34 -17.23 -8.65
N GLN A 26 18.27 -18.00 -8.90
CA GLN A 26 18.03 -18.60 -10.23
C GLN A 26 17.45 -17.57 -11.20
N ASP A 27 16.43 -16.85 -10.75
CA ASP A 27 15.72 -15.82 -11.50
C ASP A 27 15.72 -14.51 -10.72
N THR A 28 15.45 -13.38 -11.38
CA THR A 28 15.40 -12.11 -10.66
C THR A 28 14.20 -12.11 -9.71
N GLU A 29 14.44 -11.93 -8.42
CA GLU A 29 13.45 -12.07 -7.35
C GLU A 29 13.39 -10.79 -6.51
N SER A 30 12.20 -10.39 -6.08
CA SER A 30 12.03 -9.29 -5.13
C SER A 30 12.02 -9.82 -3.71
N PHE A 31 12.65 -9.10 -2.78
CA PHE A 31 12.54 -9.39 -1.36
C PHE A 31 12.56 -8.10 -0.52
N SER A 32 11.81 -8.10 0.57
CA SER A 32 11.76 -6.99 1.55
C SER A 32 11.90 -7.46 2.99
N ARG A 33 12.05 -8.77 3.20
CA ARG A 33 12.03 -9.39 4.53
C ARG A 33 13.14 -10.40 4.69
N LEU A 34 13.69 -10.43 5.89
CA LEU A 34 14.75 -11.33 6.29
C LEU A 34 14.43 -11.90 7.67
N ARG A 35 14.53 -13.22 7.84
CA ARG A 35 14.48 -13.83 9.18
C ARG A 35 15.89 -14.20 9.60
N LEU A 36 16.28 -13.78 10.79
CA LEU A 36 17.58 -14.09 11.38
C LEU A 36 17.35 -14.84 12.69
N SER A 37 18.12 -15.88 12.92
CA SER A 37 18.25 -16.51 14.23
C SER A 37 19.70 -16.83 14.52
N LEU A 38 20.11 -16.59 15.75
CA LEU A 38 21.44 -16.90 16.26
C LEU A 38 21.31 -17.96 17.35
N VAL A 39 22.22 -18.91 17.38
CA VAL A 39 22.34 -19.89 18.46
C VAL A 39 23.77 -19.95 18.91
N SER A 40 24.00 -19.54 20.14
CA SER A 40 25.34 -19.49 20.72
C SER A 40 25.65 -20.66 21.64
N THR A 41 26.93 -21.05 21.71
CA THR A 41 27.39 -22.20 22.50
C THR A 41 27.63 -21.91 23.98
N SER A 42 27.70 -20.64 24.41
CA SER A 42 27.86 -20.28 25.83
C SER A 42 26.61 -20.51 26.68
N GLY A 43 25.43 -20.71 26.06
CA GLY A 43 24.26 -21.29 26.71
C GLY A 43 23.40 -20.35 27.56
N GLU A 44 23.61 -19.04 27.50
CA GLU A 44 22.69 -18.06 28.12
C GLU A 44 21.59 -17.62 27.13
N ALA A 45 20.53 -18.43 27.05
CA ALA A 45 19.33 -18.08 26.30
C ALA A 45 18.78 -16.72 26.78
N GLY A 46 18.42 -15.85 25.83
CA GLY A 46 17.86 -14.53 26.13
C GLY A 46 18.86 -13.37 26.11
N ARG A 47 20.15 -13.62 25.82
CA ARG A 47 21.15 -12.56 25.63
C ARG A 47 20.90 -11.81 24.32
N LEU A 48 21.00 -10.49 24.35
CA LEU A 48 20.87 -9.63 23.17
C LEU A 48 22.22 -9.42 22.49
N HIS A 49 22.27 -9.68 21.18
CA HIS A 49 23.45 -9.50 20.34
C HIS A 49 23.20 -8.43 19.29
N SER A 50 24.14 -7.51 19.11
CA SER A 50 24.08 -6.52 18.03
C SER A 50 24.62 -7.14 16.75
N PHE A 51 23.99 -6.89 15.61
CA PHE A 51 24.44 -7.39 14.32
C PHE A 51 24.34 -6.34 13.20
N SER A 52 25.12 -6.57 12.13
CA SER A 52 24.90 -6.04 10.79
C SER A 52 24.95 -7.21 9.79
N LEU A 53 24.09 -7.18 8.79
CA LEU A 53 23.98 -8.16 7.73
C LEU A 53 23.82 -7.43 6.40
N SER A 54 24.68 -7.71 5.43
CA SER A 54 24.66 -7.00 4.15
C SER A 54 25.03 -7.90 2.97
N GLU A 55 24.67 -7.49 1.76
CA GLU A 55 25.16 -8.14 0.54
C GLU A 55 26.40 -7.42 -0.02
N LYS A 56 27.46 -8.18 -0.27
CA LYS A 56 28.72 -7.67 -0.85
C LYS A 56 28.49 -7.22 -2.30
N SER A 57 28.64 -5.93 -2.57
CA SER A 57 28.53 -5.40 -3.94
C SER A 57 29.69 -5.84 -4.82
N THR A 58 29.36 -6.27 -6.04
CA THR A 58 30.32 -6.73 -7.05
C THR A 58 30.91 -5.61 -7.90
N GLU A 59 30.31 -4.40 -7.91
CA GLU A 59 30.67 -3.36 -8.90
C GLU A 59 30.86 -1.93 -8.35
N SER A 60 30.41 -1.60 -7.13
CA SER A 60 30.41 -0.19 -6.63
C SER A 60 30.95 0.01 -5.21
N GLY A 61 31.36 -1.05 -4.51
CA GLY A 61 31.97 -0.96 -3.17
C GLY A 61 31.02 -0.55 -2.03
N GLN A 62 29.72 -0.36 -2.30
CA GLN A 62 28.69 -0.21 -1.28
C GLN A 62 27.71 -1.39 -1.35
N PRO A 63 27.35 -2.01 -0.22
CA PRO A 63 26.45 -3.16 -0.21
C PRO A 63 25.10 -2.79 -0.82
N TRP A 64 24.50 -3.75 -1.53
CA TRP A 64 23.22 -3.55 -2.22
C TRP A 64 22.04 -3.43 -1.25
N TRP A 65 22.09 -4.16 -0.12
CA TRP A 65 21.23 -3.97 1.04
C TRP A 65 22.02 -4.22 2.31
N GLU A 66 21.55 -3.63 3.41
CA GLU A 66 22.09 -3.82 4.75
C GLU A 66 20.95 -3.79 5.77
N VAL A 67 21.06 -4.62 6.80
CA VAL A 67 20.20 -4.65 7.99
C VAL A 67 21.10 -4.61 9.21
N PHE A 68 20.78 -3.77 10.18
CA PHE A 68 21.41 -3.76 11.49
C PHE A 68 20.35 -3.81 12.58
N GLY A 69 20.68 -4.38 13.72
CA GLY A 69 19.73 -4.50 14.82
C GLY A 69 20.28 -5.27 16.00
N GLN A 70 19.36 -5.67 16.87
CA GLN A 70 19.64 -6.61 17.95
C GLN A 70 18.81 -7.87 17.73
N VAL A 71 19.34 -9.01 18.14
CA VAL A 71 18.63 -10.29 18.13
C VAL A 71 18.91 -11.02 19.43
N GLU A 72 17.86 -11.60 20.00
CA GLU A 72 17.95 -12.43 21.20
C GLU A 72 18.46 -13.84 20.87
N ASP A 73 19.43 -14.34 21.63
CA ASP A 73 19.97 -15.70 21.43
C ASP A 73 18.87 -16.76 21.51
N SER A 74 18.89 -17.70 20.57
CA SER A 74 17.89 -18.75 20.37
C SER A 74 16.47 -18.26 20.00
N LYS A 75 16.32 -17.02 19.52
CA LYS A 75 15.06 -16.48 19.00
C LYS A 75 15.15 -16.22 17.50
N GLU A 76 14.04 -16.50 16.80
CA GLU A 76 13.89 -16.05 15.42
C GLU A 76 13.30 -14.64 15.40
N GLU A 77 13.98 -13.73 14.70
CA GLU A 77 13.54 -12.35 14.53
C GLU A 77 13.39 -12.00 13.06
N LEU A 78 12.34 -11.23 12.75
CA LEU A 78 12.00 -10.84 11.39
C LEU A 78 12.37 -9.37 11.18
N PHE A 79 13.24 -9.14 10.21
CA PHE A 79 13.78 -7.88 9.80
C PHE A 79 13.28 -7.45 8.43
N CYS A 80 13.43 -6.17 8.20
CA CYS A 80 12.95 -5.43 7.06
C CYS A 80 14.17 -4.86 6.31
N VAL A 81 14.23 -5.09 5.01
CA VAL A 81 15.17 -4.39 4.11
C VAL A 81 14.40 -3.42 3.25
N ASP A 82 15.01 -2.28 2.91
CA ASP A 82 14.53 -1.44 1.83
C ASP A 82 14.47 -2.30 0.56
N GLY A 83 13.24 -2.63 0.13
CA GLY A 83 12.95 -3.73 -0.78
C GLY A 83 13.83 -3.70 -2.03
N GLY A 84 14.44 -4.85 -2.33
CA GLY A 84 15.43 -4.99 -3.40
C GLY A 84 15.10 -6.11 -4.39
N LEU A 85 15.48 -5.90 -5.65
CA LEU A 85 15.62 -6.94 -6.67
C LEU A 85 16.97 -7.67 -6.51
N LEU A 86 16.92 -8.95 -6.18
CA LEU A 86 18.05 -9.87 -6.30
C LEU A 86 18.10 -10.38 -7.74
N THR A 87 19.13 -10.00 -8.50
CA THR A 87 19.30 -10.49 -9.87
C THR A 87 19.70 -11.95 -9.90
N ALA A 88 19.43 -12.67 -11.00
CA ALA A 88 19.96 -14.02 -11.18
C ALA A 88 21.50 -14.02 -11.11
N GLY A 89 22.08 -14.94 -10.34
CA GLY A 89 23.52 -15.03 -10.16
C GLY A 89 23.96 -15.53 -8.79
N GLN A 90 25.26 -15.46 -8.55
CA GLN A 90 25.86 -15.79 -7.25
C GLN A 90 26.01 -14.53 -6.41
N HIS A 91 25.54 -14.59 -5.17
CA HIS A 91 25.58 -13.50 -4.20
C HIS A 91 26.41 -13.89 -2.98
N VAL A 92 26.93 -12.88 -2.29
CA VAL A 92 27.69 -13.06 -1.04
C VAL A 92 27.02 -12.23 0.04
N VAL A 93 26.64 -12.87 1.13
CA VAL A 93 26.15 -12.21 2.33
C VAL A 93 27.28 -12.11 3.35
N GLU A 94 27.44 -10.94 3.96
CA GLU A 94 28.38 -10.66 5.04
C GLU A 94 27.60 -10.41 6.33
N PHE A 95 27.90 -11.20 7.36
CA PHE A 95 27.40 -11.00 8.71
C PHE A 95 28.52 -10.45 9.59
N TRP A 96 28.18 -9.44 10.37
CA TRP A 96 28.99 -8.97 11.49
C TRP A 96 28.13 -8.96 12.75
N GLY A 97 28.72 -9.37 13.87
CA GLY A 97 28.04 -9.34 15.15
C GLY A 97 28.98 -8.97 16.30
N SER A 98 28.41 -8.45 17.37
CA SER A 98 29.11 -8.08 18.60
C SER A 98 28.28 -8.38 19.83
N SER A 99 28.84 -8.14 21.02
CA SER A 99 28.23 -8.48 22.31
C SER A 99 28.17 -10.00 22.55
N PHE A 100 29.06 -10.78 21.95
CA PHE A 100 29.28 -12.19 22.27
C PHE A 100 30.32 -12.36 23.39
N GLU A 101 30.46 -13.57 23.91
CA GLU A 101 31.65 -13.94 24.68
C GLU A 101 32.86 -14.16 23.77
N ALA A 102 34.06 -14.11 24.33
CA ALA A 102 35.28 -14.33 23.58
C ALA A 102 35.47 -15.82 23.23
N ASN A 103 35.81 -16.13 21.98
CA ASN A 103 36.03 -17.49 21.46
C ASN A 103 34.80 -18.41 21.51
N GLU A 104 33.63 -17.80 21.42
CA GLU A 104 32.33 -18.46 21.42
C GLU A 104 31.98 -18.94 20.01
N GLN A 105 31.46 -20.17 19.88
CA GLN A 105 30.91 -20.66 18.62
C GLN A 105 29.46 -20.19 18.48
N VAL A 106 29.15 -19.62 17.32
CA VAL A 106 27.83 -19.08 17.00
C VAL A 106 27.35 -19.67 15.68
N ASN A 107 26.14 -20.24 15.68
CA ASN A 107 25.43 -20.63 14.47
C ASN A 107 24.47 -19.52 14.07
N ILE A 108 24.52 -19.12 12.80
CA ILE A 108 23.71 -18.04 12.25
C ILE A 108 22.85 -18.64 11.14
N LYS A 109 21.53 -18.50 11.25
CA LYS A 109 20.59 -18.88 10.19
C LYS A 109 19.91 -17.62 9.68
N ILE A 110 20.02 -17.41 8.38
CA ILE A 110 19.44 -16.29 7.65
C ILE A 110 18.46 -16.87 6.63
N GLU A 111 17.25 -16.34 6.58
CA GLU A 111 16.26 -16.65 5.57
C GLU A 111 15.85 -15.38 4.84
N LEU A 112 16.14 -15.30 3.55
CA LEU A 112 15.66 -14.23 2.67
C LEU A 112 14.26 -14.62 2.17
N ILE A 113 13.25 -13.85 2.56
CA ILE A 113 11.85 -14.14 2.26
C ILE A 113 11.45 -13.35 1.02
N TYR A 114 11.18 -14.06 -0.08
CA TYR A 114 10.78 -13.43 -1.32
C TYR A 114 9.37 -12.86 -1.22
N ASP A 115 9.20 -11.71 -1.86
CA ASP A 115 7.94 -11.05 -2.05
C ASP A 115 7.29 -11.63 -3.31
N ARG A 116 6.21 -12.39 -3.14
CA ARG A 116 5.49 -13.04 -4.24
C ARG A 116 4.11 -12.46 -4.40
N SER A 117 3.66 -12.35 -5.65
CA SER A 117 2.31 -11.89 -5.98
C SER A 117 1.90 -12.47 -7.32
N ASP A 118 0.66 -12.94 -7.40
CA ASP A 118 0.06 -13.37 -8.67
C ASP A 118 -0.31 -12.17 -9.55
N LEU A 119 -0.22 -10.94 -9.02
CA LEU A 119 -0.66 -9.72 -9.70
C LEU A 119 -0.01 -9.50 -11.09
N PRO A 120 1.31 -9.72 -11.31
CA PRO A 120 1.91 -9.57 -12.62
C PRO A 120 1.37 -10.58 -13.64
N GLU A 121 1.23 -11.85 -13.25
CA GLU A 121 0.70 -12.93 -14.10
C GLU A 121 -0.76 -12.65 -14.46
N LEU A 122 -1.59 -12.33 -13.46
CA LEU A 122 -2.98 -11.94 -13.67
C LEU A 122 -3.12 -10.69 -14.53
N THR A 123 -2.19 -9.73 -14.43
CA THR A 123 -2.18 -8.54 -15.30
C THR A 123 -1.95 -8.95 -16.76
N ALA A 124 -1.03 -9.88 -17.02
CA ALA A 124 -0.76 -10.38 -18.36
C ALA A 124 -1.96 -11.17 -18.92
N GLU A 125 -2.57 -12.03 -18.12
CA GLU A 125 -3.80 -12.77 -18.48
C GLU A 125 -4.95 -11.82 -18.85
N VAL A 126 -5.18 -10.78 -18.04
CA VAL A 126 -6.21 -9.77 -18.33
C VAL A 126 -5.94 -9.05 -19.64
N ILE A 127 -4.67 -8.70 -19.93
CA ILE A 127 -4.29 -8.10 -21.21
C ILE A 127 -4.60 -9.04 -22.37
N GLN A 128 -4.24 -10.32 -22.26
CA GLN A 128 -4.50 -11.29 -23.32
C GLN A 128 -6.00 -11.47 -23.56
N GLU A 129 -6.78 -11.67 -22.50
CA GLU A 129 -8.24 -11.83 -22.57
C GLU A 129 -8.91 -10.64 -23.26
N VAL A 130 -8.56 -9.41 -22.88
CA VAL A 130 -9.20 -8.23 -23.47
C VAL A 130 -8.77 -8.01 -24.92
N GLN A 131 -7.57 -8.47 -25.30
CA GLN A 131 -7.13 -8.46 -26.71
C GLN A 131 -7.90 -9.47 -27.55
N GLU A 132 -8.22 -10.64 -27.00
CA GLU A 132 -9.07 -11.65 -27.64
C GLU A 132 -10.50 -11.11 -27.86
N ASP A 133 -10.98 -10.25 -26.97
CA ASP A 133 -12.24 -9.49 -27.12
C ASP A 133 -12.17 -8.35 -28.16
N GLY A 134 -11.01 -8.13 -28.79
CA GLY A 134 -10.81 -7.14 -29.85
C GLY A 134 -10.36 -5.76 -29.38
N ILE A 135 -10.02 -5.59 -28.10
CA ILE A 135 -9.43 -4.34 -27.61
C ILE A 135 -7.98 -4.26 -28.07
N VAL A 136 -7.63 -3.18 -28.76
CA VAL A 136 -6.27 -2.92 -29.26
C VAL A 136 -5.50 -2.01 -28.32
N ASN A 137 -4.17 -1.95 -28.47
CA ASN A 137 -3.30 -1.04 -27.73
C ASN A 137 -3.54 -1.03 -26.21
N VAL A 138 -3.73 -2.23 -25.66
CA VAL A 138 -4.16 -2.44 -24.29
C VAL A 138 -3.08 -2.04 -23.30
N VAL A 139 -3.50 -1.31 -22.28
CA VAL A 139 -2.75 -1.00 -21.05
C VAL A 139 -3.60 -1.43 -19.86
N CYS A 140 -2.98 -2.06 -18.87
CA CYS A 140 -3.66 -2.59 -17.71
C CYS A 140 -2.95 -2.18 -16.42
N ALA A 141 -3.72 -1.66 -15.45
CA ALA A 141 -3.25 -1.32 -14.12
C ALA A 141 -3.92 -2.23 -13.09
N GLY A 142 -3.15 -3.01 -12.34
CA GLY A 142 -3.63 -3.94 -11.31
C GLY A 142 -3.46 -3.37 -9.90
N ILE A 143 -4.52 -3.40 -9.09
CA ILE A 143 -4.59 -2.91 -7.72
C ILE A 143 -5.09 -4.04 -6.81
N SER A 144 -4.40 -4.28 -5.70
CA SER A 144 -4.81 -5.27 -4.68
C SER A 144 -5.67 -4.65 -3.58
N ASP A 145 -6.54 -5.43 -2.95
CA ASP A 145 -7.23 -5.00 -1.73
C ASP A 145 -6.26 -4.67 -0.59
N ARG A 146 -5.13 -5.38 -0.52
CA ARG A 146 -3.99 -5.08 0.37
C ARG A 146 -3.46 -3.67 0.18
N LEU A 147 -3.30 -3.21 -1.07
CA LEU A 147 -2.89 -1.83 -1.35
C LEU A 147 -3.93 -0.84 -0.85
N ILE A 148 -5.22 -1.12 -1.06
CA ILE A 148 -6.32 -0.26 -0.57
C ILE A 148 -6.28 -0.17 0.96
N ASN A 149 -6.15 -1.31 1.64
CA ASN A 149 -6.01 -1.38 3.09
C ASN A 149 -4.80 -0.61 3.60
N HIS A 150 -3.68 -0.71 2.88
CA HIS A 150 -2.47 0.03 3.20
C HIS A 150 -2.67 1.55 3.08
N LEU A 151 -3.28 2.03 2.00
CA LEU A 151 -3.55 3.46 1.79
C LEU A 151 -4.56 4.01 2.78
N ALA A 152 -5.41 3.16 3.33
CA ALA A 152 -6.39 3.52 4.35
C ALA A 152 -5.84 3.49 5.78
N LEU A 153 -4.59 3.09 5.97
CA LEU A 153 -3.95 3.24 7.28
C LEU A 153 -4.02 4.71 7.67
N TRP A 154 -4.45 4.99 8.90
CA TRP A 154 -4.54 6.34 9.45
C TRP A 154 -5.59 7.25 8.78
N ILE A 155 -6.51 6.71 7.95
CA ILE A 155 -7.55 7.48 7.25
C ILE A 155 -8.41 8.31 8.22
N GLU A 156 -8.57 7.88 9.47
CA GLU A 156 -9.28 8.60 10.52
C GLU A 156 -8.67 9.98 10.85
N ASN A 157 -7.39 10.20 10.56
CA ASN A 157 -6.74 11.50 10.74
C ASN A 157 -7.06 12.50 9.63
N TYR A 158 -7.63 12.02 8.52
CA TYR A 158 -7.98 12.81 7.35
C TYR A 158 -9.50 13.02 7.20
N VAL A 159 -10.31 12.19 7.85
CA VAL A 159 -11.77 12.34 7.91
C VAL A 159 -12.13 13.32 9.02
N GLU A 160 -12.58 14.52 8.65
CA GLU A 160 -13.03 15.50 9.64
C GLU A 160 -14.29 15.02 10.38
N PRO A 161 -14.37 15.21 11.72
CA PRO A 161 -15.58 14.92 12.45
C PRO A 161 -16.76 15.76 11.96
N THR A 162 -17.91 15.13 11.75
CA THR A 162 -19.14 15.84 11.39
C THR A 162 -19.92 16.18 12.65
N VAL A 163 -20.20 17.47 12.87
CA VAL A 163 -20.96 17.97 14.02
C VAL A 163 -22.35 18.38 13.56
N ILE A 164 -23.38 17.87 14.24
CA ILE A 164 -24.79 18.08 13.89
C ILE A 164 -25.54 18.57 15.13
N ASP A 165 -26.08 19.78 15.05
CA ASP A 165 -27.03 20.28 16.04
C ASP A 165 -28.38 19.57 15.88
N LEU A 166 -28.94 19.05 16.97
CA LEU A 166 -30.20 18.29 16.93
C LEU A 166 -31.41 19.22 17.11
N PRO A 167 -32.24 19.45 16.07
CA PRO A 167 -33.35 20.42 16.15
C PRO A 167 -34.41 20.02 17.18
N ASN A 168 -34.58 18.71 17.38
CA ASN A 168 -35.59 18.14 18.27
C ASN A 168 -35.09 17.95 19.71
N ALA A 169 -33.82 18.28 20.00
CA ALA A 169 -33.21 18.21 21.32
C ALA A 169 -32.36 19.47 21.55
N PRO A 170 -32.97 20.61 21.96
CA PRO A 170 -32.27 21.89 22.05
C PRO A 170 -31.00 21.84 22.92
N GLY A 171 -29.93 22.45 22.43
CA GLY A 171 -28.62 22.43 23.10
C GLY A 171 -27.87 21.11 22.95
N THR A 172 -28.41 20.12 22.23
CA THR A 172 -27.76 18.83 21.99
C THR A 172 -27.04 18.81 20.65
N GLN A 173 -25.82 18.29 20.65
CA GLN A 173 -25.00 18.07 19.47
C GLN A 173 -24.64 16.59 19.34
N MET A 174 -24.70 16.08 18.12
CA MET A 174 -24.15 14.77 17.75
C MET A 174 -22.86 14.98 16.97
N VAL A 175 -21.79 14.30 17.38
CA VAL A 175 -20.49 14.28 16.70
C VAL A 175 -20.27 12.90 16.11
N ILE A 176 -20.11 12.84 14.79
CA ILE A 176 -19.83 11.62 14.03
C ILE A 176 -18.33 11.59 13.72
N LYS A 177 -17.64 10.51 14.08
CA LYS A 177 -16.22 10.33 13.76
C LYS A 177 -15.89 8.88 13.40
N LEU A 178 -14.91 8.70 12.53
CA LEU A 178 -14.32 7.40 12.25
C LEU A 178 -13.49 6.97 13.46
N VAL A 179 -13.52 5.69 13.81
CA VAL A 179 -12.69 5.14 14.89
C VAL A 179 -11.98 3.87 14.42
N PRO A 180 -10.76 3.58 14.94
CA PRO A 180 -10.05 2.37 14.60
C PRO A 180 -10.83 1.10 14.96
N LEU A 181 -10.77 0.11 14.07
CA LEU A 181 -11.14 -1.29 14.33
C LEU A 181 -9.93 -2.02 14.92
N LEU A 182 -10.18 -2.92 15.87
CA LEU A 182 -9.21 -3.85 16.45
C LEU A 182 -9.46 -5.28 15.95
N PRO A 183 -8.43 -6.07 15.63
CA PRO A 183 -7.30 -5.75 14.76
C PRO A 183 -7.39 -6.42 13.36
N TYR A 184 -6.86 -5.76 12.32
CA TYR A 184 -6.55 -6.41 11.03
C TYR A 184 -5.06 -6.76 11.01
N GLU A 185 -4.73 -8.05 10.91
CA GLU A 185 -3.35 -8.54 10.93
C GLU A 185 -2.52 -7.91 12.08
N ASP A 186 -3.08 -7.93 13.29
CA ASP A 186 -2.50 -7.39 14.53
C ASP A 186 -2.33 -5.86 14.58
N ARG A 187 -3.03 -5.13 13.70
CA ARG A 187 -3.01 -3.66 13.65
C ARG A 187 -4.37 -3.04 13.90
N GLU A 188 -4.36 -1.89 14.56
CA GLU A 188 -5.51 -0.97 14.53
C GLU A 188 -5.64 -0.39 13.13
N VAL A 189 -6.79 -0.60 12.49
CA VAL A 189 -7.10 -0.04 11.17
C VAL A 189 -8.48 0.58 11.21
N SER A 190 -8.66 1.77 10.66
CA SER A 190 -9.99 2.41 10.64
C SER A 190 -10.92 1.85 9.56
N LEU A 191 -10.37 1.03 8.67
CA LEU A 191 -11.04 0.52 7.49
C LEU A 191 -10.43 -0.82 7.05
N ILE A 192 -11.29 -1.73 6.58
CA ILE A 192 -10.90 -2.96 5.89
C ILE A 192 -11.64 -3.03 4.55
N ALA A 193 -10.89 -2.97 3.45
CA ALA A 193 -11.32 -3.20 2.09
C ALA A 193 -11.08 -4.66 1.67
N SER A 194 -12.00 -5.19 0.85
CA SER A 194 -11.89 -6.48 0.19
C SER A 194 -12.50 -6.38 -1.19
N ILE A 195 -11.80 -6.88 -2.20
CA ILE A 195 -12.29 -6.91 -3.58
C ILE A 195 -12.94 -8.28 -3.82
N ASP A 196 -14.20 -8.30 -4.23
CA ASP A 196 -14.98 -9.51 -4.52
C ASP A 196 -15.18 -9.65 -6.04
N PRO A 197 -14.50 -10.62 -6.69
CA PRO A 197 -14.63 -10.82 -8.12
C PRO A 197 -15.98 -11.40 -8.56
N VAL A 198 -16.69 -12.11 -7.68
CA VAL A 198 -18.00 -12.70 -8.02
C VAL A 198 -19.06 -11.61 -8.10
N LYS A 199 -18.97 -10.61 -7.22
CA LYS A 199 -19.89 -9.46 -7.20
C LYS A 199 -19.38 -8.25 -7.97
N GLU A 200 -18.19 -8.33 -8.55
CA GLU A 200 -17.53 -7.22 -9.26
C GLU A 200 -17.57 -5.91 -8.45
N SER A 201 -17.19 -5.98 -7.17
CA SER A 201 -17.33 -4.87 -6.24
C SER A 201 -16.24 -4.86 -5.17
N ILE A 202 -16.08 -3.71 -4.52
CA ILE A 202 -15.18 -3.52 -3.39
C ILE A 202 -16.04 -3.37 -2.14
N PHE A 203 -15.88 -4.28 -1.19
CA PHE A 203 -16.50 -4.17 0.11
C PHE A 203 -15.58 -3.42 1.06
N ILE A 204 -16.12 -2.43 1.74
CA ILE A 204 -15.40 -1.70 2.78
C ILE A 204 -16.15 -1.85 4.10
N THR A 205 -15.43 -2.20 5.16
CA THR A 205 -15.92 -2.21 6.54
C THR A 205 -15.19 -1.14 7.33
N PHE A 206 -15.91 -0.33 8.10
CA PHE A 206 -15.33 0.64 9.03
C PHE A 206 -16.23 0.84 10.27
N SER A 207 -15.65 1.37 11.35
CA SER A 207 -16.37 1.68 12.59
C SER A 207 -16.55 3.19 12.75
N VAL A 208 -17.76 3.60 13.09
CA VAL A 208 -18.12 5.00 13.33
C VAL A 208 -18.59 5.14 14.77
N ARG A 209 -18.15 6.20 15.43
CA ARG A 209 -18.67 6.61 16.74
C ARG A 209 -19.58 7.83 16.59
N LEU A 210 -20.77 7.73 17.17
CA LEU A 210 -21.69 8.83 17.39
C LEU A 210 -21.55 9.24 18.87
N ALA A 211 -21.11 10.46 19.13
CA ALA A 211 -20.98 11.00 20.49
C ALA A 211 -21.96 12.15 20.68
N PHE A 212 -22.77 12.11 21.74
CA PHE A 212 -23.82 13.07 22.01
C PHE A 212 -23.45 13.96 23.19
N TYR A 213 -23.51 15.28 22.99
CA TYR A 213 -23.13 16.30 23.96
C TYR A 213 -24.31 17.22 24.24
N LEU A 214 -24.47 17.61 25.51
CA LEU A 214 -25.46 18.60 25.91
C LEU A 214 -24.74 19.91 26.27
N ASN A 215 -25.21 21.04 25.75
CA ASN A 215 -24.71 22.39 26.01
C ASN A 215 -23.18 22.53 25.82
N GLN A 216 -22.61 21.84 24.83
CA GLN A 216 -21.18 21.87 24.50
C GLN A 216 -20.26 21.50 25.68
N GLN A 217 -20.73 20.61 26.56
CA GLN A 217 -19.89 20.05 27.62
C GLN A 217 -18.70 19.26 27.06
N SER A 218 -17.66 19.09 27.88
CA SER A 218 -16.43 18.39 27.49
C SER A 218 -16.59 16.87 27.36
N MET A 219 -17.57 16.29 28.03
CA MET A 219 -17.83 14.85 28.01
C MET A 219 -19.18 14.56 27.34
N PRO A 220 -19.27 13.52 26.51
CA PRO A 220 -20.55 13.11 25.94
C PRO A 220 -21.41 12.43 27.02
N PHE A 221 -22.73 12.61 26.96
CA PHE A 221 -23.67 11.88 27.82
C PHE A 221 -24.00 10.50 27.25
N ALA A 222 -23.79 10.29 25.96
CA ALA A 222 -23.93 8.99 25.30
C ALA A 222 -22.91 8.83 24.17
N GLU A 223 -22.38 7.61 24.02
CA GLU A 223 -21.56 7.20 22.89
C GLU A 223 -22.16 5.95 22.25
N VAL A 224 -22.23 5.92 20.92
CA VAL A 224 -22.72 4.78 20.15
C VAL A 224 -21.66 4.38 19.13
N ASN A 225 -21.22 3.13 19.17
CA ASN A 225 -20.29 2.58 18.16
C ASN A 225 -21.08 1.72 17.17
N VAL A 226 -20.92 2.01 15.88
CA VAL A 226 -21.64 1.36 14.78
C VAL A 226 -20.64 0.87 13.75
N VAL A 227 -20.71 -0.41 13.39
CA VAL A 227 -19.89 -0.98 12.31
C VAL A 227 -20.70 -1.00 11.03
N PHE A 228 -20.21 -0.29 10.02
CA PHE A 228 -20.82 -0.24 8.69
C PHE A 228 -20.08 -1.15 7.72
N SER A 229 -20.83 -1.71 6.78
CA SER A 229 -20.32 -2.37 5.58
C SER A 229 -20.90 -1.68 4.36
N THR A 230 -20.04 -1.25 3.45
CA THR A 230 -20.43 -0.56 2.23
C THR A 230 -19.98 -1.35 1.01
N LEU A 231 -20.81 -1.36 -0.02
CA LEU A 231 -20.49 -1.87 -1.34
C LEU A 231 -20.11 -0.69 -2.22
N LEU A 232 -18.89 -0.70 -2.73
CA LEU A 232 -18.36 0.29 -3.64
C LEU A 232 -18.17 -0.31 -5.02
N GLN A 233 -18.41 0.50 -6.05
CA GLN A 233 -18.05 0.18 -7.43
C GLN A 233 -17.08 1.23 -7.96
N PRO A 234 -15.99 0.81 -8.60
CA PRO A 234 -15.10 1.73 -9.28
C PRO A 234 -15.81 2.37 -10.48
N MET A 235 -15.49 3.62 -10.73
CA MET A 235 -15.90 4.38 -11.91
C MET A 235 -14.77 5.27 -12.38
N ILE A 236 -14.76 5.64 -13.66
CA ILE A 236 -13.95 6.75 -14.14
C ILE A 236 -14.81 8.02 -14.08
N GLY A 237 -14.44 8.94 -13.19
CA GLY A 237 -15.05 10.26 -13.09
C GLY A 237 -14.40 11.21 -14.08
N HIS A 238 -15.22 11.90 -14.88
CA HIS A 238 -14.74 12.89 -15.85
C HIS A 238 -14.84 14.30 -15.25
N GLN A 239 -13.72 14.86 -14.81
CA GLN A 239 -13.61 16.29 -14.44
C GLN A 239 -12.67 17.02 -15.43
N THR A 240 -11.85 17.95 -14.94
CA THR A 240 -10.72 18.52 -15.70
C THR A 240 -9.69 17.45 -16.07
N ILE A 241 -9.60 16.40 -15.25
CA ILE A 241 -8.85 15.17 -15.48
C ILE A 241 -9.77 13.99 -15.22
N ASP A 242 -9.54 12.88 -15.92
CA ASP A 242 -10.20 11.61 -15.62
C ASP A 242 -9.57 11.03 -14.35
N ILE A 243 -10.40 10.63 -13.38
CA ILE A 243 -9.94 10.06 -12.11
C ILE A 243 -10.65 8.73 -11.83
N LEU A 244 -9.92 7.78 -11.24
CA LEU A 244 -10.53 6.59 -10.68
C LEU A 244 -11.23 6.96 -9.37
N ALA A 245 -12.56 6.88 -9.37
CA ALA A 245 -13.39 7.16 -8.22
C ALA A 245 -14.09 5.88 -7.74
N LEU A 246 -14.39 5.82 -6.44
CA LEU A 246 -15.19 4.75 -5.85
C LEU A 246 -16.58 5.29 -5.49
N VAL A 247 -17.61 4.71 -6.08
CA VAL A 247 -19.00 5.08 -5.82
C VAL A 247 -19.61 4.11 -4.85
N MET A 248 -20.16 4.64 -3.75
CA MET A 248 -20.97 3.84 -2.84
C MET A 248 -22.30 3.50 -3.49
N LYS A 249 -22.61 2.20 -3.55
CA LYS A 249 -23.87 1.65 -4.09
C LYS A 249 -24.79 1.16 -2.99
N GLU A 250 -24.22 0.74 -1.88
CA GLU A 250 -24.97 0.26 -0.73
C GLU A 250 -24.20 0.56 0.56
N ALA A 251 -24.93 0.83 1.63
CA ALA A 251 -24.42 0.91 2.98
C ALA A 251 -25.34 0.14 3.93
N LYS A 252 -24.76 -0.68 4.79
CA LYS A 252 -25.47 -1.53 5.76
C LYS A 252 -24.78 -1.47 7.11
N ILE A 253 -25.56 -1.66 8.17
CA ILE A 253 -25.03 -1.90 9.51
C ILE A 253 -24.70 -3.40 9.63
N LYS A 254 -23.47 -3.73 10.02
CA LYS A 254 -22.95 -5.10 10.05
C LYS A 254 -23.28 -5.84 11.34
N SER A 255 -23.43 -5.11 12.44
CA SER A 255 -23.67 -5.65 13.78
C SER A 255 -24.58 -4.72 14.58
N GLU A 256 -25.22 -5.25 15.62
CA GLU A 256 -26.00 -4.44 16.55
C GLU A 256 -25.14 -3.29 17.11
N PRO A 257 -25.62 -2.03 17.04
CA PRO A 257 -24.92 -0.88 17.61
C PRO A 257 -24.64 -1.03 19.10
N LEU A 258 -23.43 -0.70 19.52
CA LEU A 258 -23.07 -0.69 20.93
C LEU A 258 -23.38 0.68 21.53
N VAL A 259 -24.46 0.75 22.30
CA VAL A 259 -24.94 1.99 22.95
C VAL A 259 -24.40 2.07 24.38
N GLY A 260 -23.57 3.08 24.66
CA GLY A 260 -23.08 3.41 25.99
C GLY A 260 -23.71 4.71 26.50
N ILE A 261 -24.58 4.62 27.50
CA ILE A 261 -25.13 5.79 28.20
C ILE A 261 -24.17 6.12 29.36
N LEU A 262 -23.52 7.27 29.27
CA LEU A 262 -22.53 7.74 30.24
C LEU A 262 -23.16 8.62 31.33
N ASN A 263 -24.22 9.36 30.98
CA ASN A 263 -24.99 10.18 31.91
C ASN A 263 -26.49 10.10 31.59
N LEU A 264 -27.25 9.40 32.43
CA LEU A 264 -28.68 9.18 32.24
C LEU A 264 -29.49 10.48 32.43
N ASP A 265 -29.11 11.32 33.39
CA ASP A 265 -29.85 12.55 33.68
C ASP A 265 -29.79 13.53 32.50
N GLU A 266 -28.62 13.66 31.88
CA GLU A 266 -28.45 14.50 30.68
C GLU A 266 -29.18 13.93 29.46
N LEU A 267 -29.21 12.59 29.31
CA LEU A 267 -29.99 11.95 28.27
C LEU A 267 -31.49 12.23 28.43
N LEU A 268 -32.01 12.09 29.66
CA LEU A 268 -33.42 12.38 29.96
C LEU A 268 -33.73 13.87 29.84
N GLN A 269 -32.78 14.76 30.12
CA GLN A 269 -32.93 16.18 29.86
C GLN A 269 -33.01 16.49 28.36
N ALA A 270 -32.21 15.82 27.53
CA ALA A 270 -32.14 16.04 26.09
C ALA A 270 -33.32 15.42 25.32
N PHE A 271 -33.67 14.17 25.64
CA PHE A 271 -34.64 13.37 24.89
C PHE A 271 -35.93 13.03 25.67
N GLY A 272 -36.01 13.35 26.95
CA GLY A 272 -37.15 13.03 27.82
C GLY A 272 -37.22 11.58 28.28
N THR A 273 -36.93 10.63 27.38
CA THR A 273 -36.97 9.18 27.64
C THR A 273 -35.87 8.46 26.87
N GLN A 274 -35.50 7.26 27.33
CA GLN A 274 -34.56 6.40 26.61
C GLN A 274 -35.17 5.87 25.30
N GLU A 275 -36.48 5.64 25.27
CA GLU A 275 -37.19 5.23 24.06
C GLU A 275 -37.11 6.30 22.96
N ALA A 276 -37.27 7.59 23.30
CA ALA A 276 -37.12 8.68 22.35
C ALA A 276 -35.69 8.79 21.80
N PHE A 277 -34.68 8.53 22.65
CA PHE A 277 -33.28 8.46 22.21
C PHE A 277 -33.07 7.30 21.23
N ASN A 278 -33.60 6.10 21.53
CA ASN A 278 -33.50 4.95 20.63
C ASN A 278 -34.21 5.21 19.27
N GLN A 279 -35.38 5.84 19.29
CA GLN A 279 -36.07 6.23 18.04
C GLN A 279 -35.28 7.26 17.23
N HIS A 280 -34.57 8.16 17.91
CA HIS A 280 -33.66 9.09 17.24
C HIS A 280 -32.49 8.33 16.59
N LEU A 281 -31.89 7.37 17.29
CA LEU A 281 -30.83 6.52 16.74
C LEU A 281 -31.30 5.75 15.50
N ASP A 282 -32.49 5.17 15.52
CA ASP A 282 -33.08 4.49 14.36
C ASP A 282 -33.18 5.42 13.15
N THR A 283 -33.58 6.67 13.37
CA THR A 283 -33.63 7.70 12.33
C THR A 283 -32.24 8.03 11.79
N VAL A 284 -31.24 8.18 12.68
CA VAL A 284 -29.85 8.42 12.29
C VAL A 284 -29.31 7.26 11.46
N TYR A 285 -29.57 6.01 11.83
CA TYR A 285 -29.13 4.83 11.09
C TYR A 285 -29.73 4.77 9.68
N VAL A 286 -31.03 5.05 9.55
CA VAL A 286 -31.69 5.13 8.24
C VAL A 286 -31.10 6.26 7.39
N ASN A 287 -30.82 7.42 7.99
CA ASN A 287 -30.22 8.54 7.27
C ASN A 287 -28.79 8.24 6.82
N MET A 288 -27.94 7.68 7.71
CA MET A 288 -26.55 7.34 7.38
C MET A 288 -26.44 6.27 6.28
N THR A 289 -27.36 5.32 6.24
CA THR A 289 -27.36 4.26 5.22
C THR A 289 -28.08 4.65 3.92
N SER A 290 -28.80 5.78 3.92
CA SER A 290 -29.47 6.30 2.73
C SER A 290 -28.51 7.08 1.84
N LEU A 291 -28.39 6.64 0.57
CA LEU A 291 -27.55 7.30 -0.43
C LEU A 291 -28.27 8.45 -1.17
N ASP A 292 -29.60 8.47 -1.14
CA ASP A 292 -30.41 9.46 -1.87
C ASP A 292 -30.79 10.67 -1.00
N ASN A 293 -30.76 10.51 0.32
CA ASN A 293 -31.11 11.58 1.25
C ASN A 293 -29.97 12.62 1.33
N LYS A 294 -30.33 13.90 1.39
CA LYS A 294 -29.38 15.01 1.58
C LYS A 294 -29.44 15.52 3.02
N THR A 295 -29.10 14.67 3.98
CA THR A 295 -28.96 15.08 5.38
C THR A 295 -27.47 15.17 5.74
N PRO A 296 -27.10 15.87 6.82
CA PRO A 296 -25.71 15.89 7.26
C PRO A 296 -25.17 14.49 7.58
N GLU A 297 -26.00 13.60 8.12
CA GLU A 297 -25.64 12.21 8.44
C GLU A 297 -25.34 11.37 7.19
N SER A 298 -26.15 11.52 6.13
CA SER A 298 -26.00 10.74 4.89
C SER A 298 -24.73 11.08 4.11
N ASN A 299 -24.16 12.27 4.33
CA ASN A 299 -22.93 12.69 3.68
C ASN A 299 -21.65 12.10 4.32
N PHE A 300 -21.74 11.56 5.54
CA PHE A 300 -20.55 11.09 6.26
C PHE A 300 -19.95 9.83 5.60
N LEU A 301 -20.74 8.77 5.39
CA LEU A 301 -20.20 7.51 4.85
C LEU A 301 -19.59 7.67 3.45
N PRO A 302 -20.23 8.38 2.48
CA PRO A 302 -19.67 8.58 1.15
C PRO A 302 -18.37 9.42 1.12
N SER A 303 -18.09 10.20 2.16
CA SER A 303 -16.85 10.98 2.25
C SER A 303 -15.60 10.10 2.44
N ILE A 304 -15.75 8.94 3.07
CA ILE A 304 -14.64 8.02 3.38
C ILE A 304 -13.95 7.50 2.09
N PRO A 305 -14.66 6.86 1.14
CA PRO A 305 -14.02 6.41 -0.10
C PRO A 305 -13.57 7.57 -1.00
N TYR A 306 -14.11 8.78 -0.84
CA TYR A 306 -13.64 9.97 -1.56
C TYR A 306 -12.24 10.40 -1.11
N ILE A 307 -11.92 10.25 0.18
CA ILE A 307 -10.60 10.53 0.75
C ILE A 307 -9.58 9.45 0.37
N LEU A 308 -10.05 8.24 0.05
CA LEU A 308 -9.19 7.15 -0.42
C LEU A 308 -8.73 7.41 -1.85
N VAL A 309 -7.59 8.10 -2.00
CA VAL A 309 -6.98 8.39 -3.30
C VAL A 309 -6.24 7.14 -3.79
N LEU A 310 -6.86 6.41 -4.72
CA LEU A 310 -6.18 5.36 -5.47
C LEU A 310 -5.15 6.00 -6.44
N PRO A 311 -4.02 5.33 -6.73
CA PRO A 311 -3.13 5.79 -7.79
C PRO A 311 -3.92 5.99 -9.08
N ASP A 312 -3.72 7.12 -9.77
CA ASP A 312 -4.43 7.51 -11.00
C ASP A 312 -3.47 7.96 -12.13
N THR A 313 -2.17 8.09 -11.82
CA THR A 313 -1.12 8.52 -12.76
C THR A 313 -0.93 7.57 -13.94
N TRP A 314 -1.44 6.33 -13.86
CA TRP A 314 -1.42 5.35 -14.94
C TRP A 314 -2.30 5.71 -16.14
N MET A 315 -3.14 6.74 -16.04
CA MET A 315 -3.86 7.31 -17.19
C MET A 315 -3.08 8.40 -17.93
N GLN A 316 -2.00 8.91 -17.32
CA GLN A 316 -1.28 10.08 -17.83
C GLN A 316 -0.09 9.67 -18.69
N PHE A 317 -0.30 9.67 -20.00
CA PHE A 317 0.74 9.43 -20.99
C PHE A 317 0.99 10.72 -21.79
N PRO A 318 2.06 11.49 -21.52
CA PRO A 318 2.36 12.70 -22.27
C PRO A 318 2.48 12.40 -23.78
N GLY A 319 1.65 13.04 -24.61
CA GLY A 319 1.62 12.79 -26.06
C GLY A 319 0.68 11.67 -26.53
N TYR A 320 -0.03 11.01 -25.60
CA TYR A 320 -0.98 9.94 -25.89
C TYR A 320 -2.28 10.18 -25.13
N ARG A 321 -3.32 9.46 -25.51
CA ARG A 321 -4.61 9.45 -24.83
C ARG A 321 -5.00 8.03 -24.46
N GLY A 322 -5.25 7.80 -23.18
CA GLY A 322 -5.87 6.58 -22.68
C GLY A 322 -7.39 6.68 -22.80
N TYR A 323 -8.02 5.59 -23.22
CA TYR A 323 -9.48 5.43 -23.27
C TYR A 323 -9.85 4.26 -22.39
N PHE A 324 -10.59 4.55 -21.31
CA PHE A 324 -11.10 3.50 -20.44
C PHE A 324 -11.99 2.53 -21.20
N GLN A 325 -11.75 1.25 -20.94
CA GLN A 325 -12.48 0.15 -21.56
C GLN A 325 -13.40 -0.52 -20.54
N ARG A 326 -12.81 -1.12 -19.51
CA ARG A 326 -13.56 -1.82 -18.45
C ARG A 326 -12.72 -2.03 -17.20
N PHE A 327 -13.41 -2.38 -16.12
CA PHE A 327 -12.80 -2.98 -14.95
C PHE A 327 -12.84 -4.50 -15.08
N VAL A 328 -11.83 -5.18 -14.55
CA VAL A 328 -11.79 -6.64 -14.43
C VAL A 328 -11.42 -7.00 -13.00
N TYR A 329 -12.01 -8.07 -12.46
CA TYR A 329 -11.80 -8.49 -11.08
C TYR A 329 -11.27 -9.92 -11.04
N ARG A 330 -10.25 -10.18 -10.21
CA ARG A 330 -9.70 -11.53 -10.03
C ARG A 330 -9.37 -11.80 -8.57
N THR A 331 -9.24 -13.07 -8.24
CA THR A 331 -8.62 -13.54 -7.00
C THR A 331 -7.25 -14.10 -7.35
N GLY A 332 -6.28 -13.84 -6.51
CA GLY A 332 -5.01 -14.56 -6.51
C GLY A 332 -4.40 -14.48 -5.12
N SER A 333 -3.09 -14.37 -5.05
CA SER A 333 -2.36 -14.34 -3.82
C SER A 333 -1.28 -13.27 -3.79
N VAL A 334 -1.04 -12.74 -2.59
CA VAL A 334 0.12 -11.93 -2.25
C VAL A 334 0.78 -12.63 -1.07
N ASN A 335 2.03 -13.05 -1.24
CA ASN A 335 2.81 -13.73 -0.22
C ASN A 335 2.10 -14.93 0.40
N GLY A 336 1.43 -15.73 -0.45
CA GLY A 336 0.69 -16.93 -0.06
C GLY A 336 -0.68 -16.67 0.59
N ARG A 337 -1.10 -15.40 0.71
CA ARG A 337 -2.40 -15.02 1.25
C ARG A 337 -3.36 -14.67 0.13
N THR A 338 -4.57 -15.21 0.17
CA THR A 338 -5.63 -14.90 -0.79
C THR A 338 -5.94 -13.39 -0.77
N THR A 339 -5.97 -12.79 -1.95
CA THR A 339 -6.16 -11.35 -2.15
C THR A 339 -7.04 -11.12 -3.37
N GLY A 340 -7.97 -10.17 -3.26
CA GLY A 340 -8.74 -9.68 -4.40
C GLY A 340 -7.99 -8.61 -5.17
N PHE A 341 -8.14 -8.61 -6.49
CA PHE A 341 -7.50 -7.67 -7.40
C PHE A 341 -8.52 -6.98 -8.30
N LEU A 342 -8.33 -5.68 -8.48
CA LEU A 342 -9.03 -4.82 -9.44
C LEU A 342 -8.05 -4.44 -10.55
N PHE A 343 -8.44 -4.69 -11.78
CA PHE A 343 -7.71 -4.28 -12.98
C PHE A 343 -8.46 -3.17 -13.69
N VAL A 344 -7.74 -2.11 -14.03
CA VAL A 344 -8.25 -1.01 -14.85
C VAL A 344 -7.66 -1.13 -16.24
N VAL A 345 -8.53 -1.39 -17.22
CA VAL A 345 -8.14 -1.64 -18.62
C VAL A 345 -8.39 -0.39 -19.46
N LEU A 346 -7.34 0.04 -20.17
CA LEU A 346 -7.33 1.17 -21.08
C LEU A 346 -6.90 0.72 -22.49
N SER A 347 -7.34 1.45 -23.51
CA SER A 347 -6.69 1.48 -24.82
C SER A 347 -5.91 2.78 -24.95
N VAL A 348 -4.64 2.72 -25.36
CA VAL A 348 -3.81 3.91 -25.58
C VAL A 348 -3.68 4.22 -27.06
N HIS A 349 -3.82 5.50 -27.41
CA HIS A 349 -3.62 5.98 -28.77
C HIS A 349 -2.71 7.20 -28.77
N SER A 350 -1.79 7.24 -29.73
CA SER A 350 -0.93 8.40 -29.93
C SER A 350 -1.73 9.59 -30.43
N LEU A 351 -1.44 10.76 -29.88
CA LEU A 351 -1.95 12.02 -30.43
C LEU A 351 -1.10 12.49 -31.62
N LEU A 352 -0.07 11.72 -32.02
CA LEU A 352 0.94 12.08 -33.03
C LEU A 352 1.58 13.45 -32.77
N LEU A 353 1.57 13.87 -31.50
CA LEU A 353 2.23 15.10 -31.09
C LEU A 353 3.75 14.88 -31.21
N PRO A 354 4.51 15.93 -31.56
CA PRO A 354 5.96 15.88 -31.39
C PRO A 354 6.29 15.37 -29.98
N PRO A 355 7.29 14.49 -29.79
CA PRO A 355 7.85 14.32 -28.46
C PRO A 355 8.16 15.72 -27.93
N SER A 356 7.73 15.99 -26.70
CA SER A 356 8.02 17.25 -26.03
C SER A 356 9.50 17.57 -26.29
N CYS A 357 9.81 18.73 -26.87
CA CYS A 357 11.19 19.18 -26.92
C CYS A 357 11.63 19.32 -25.45
N LEU A 358 12.26 18.27 -24.93
CA LEU A 358 13.14 18.37 -23.78
C LEU A 358 14.33 19.19 -24.27
N CYS A 359 14.14 20.50 -24.37
CA CYS A 359 15.24 21.44 -24.33
C CYS A 359 15.82 21.29 -22.93
N LEU A 360 16.62 20.24 -22.71
CA LEU A 360 17.48 20.16 -21.56
C LEU A 360 18.38 21.39 -21.67
N PRO A 361 18.30 22.36 -20.75
CA PRO A 361 19.32 23.39 -20.67
C PRO A 361 20.67 22.67 -20.60
N GLU A 362 21.67 23.11 -21.38
CA GLU A 362 23.02 22.51 -21.44
C GLU A 362 23.77 22.49 -20.08
N THR A 363 23.11 22.78 -18.96
CA THR A 363 23.67 22.89 -17.62
C THR A 363 22.94 22.10 -16.55
N THR A 364 21.96 21.25 -16.87
CA THR A 364 21.20 20.48 -15.85
C THR A 364 21.70 19.05 -15.60
N TYR A 365 22.94 18.76 -15.97
CA TYR A 365 23.64 17.62 -15.36
C TYR A 365 24.11 18.04 -13.97
N LEU A 366 23.51 17.44 -12.94
CA LEU A 366 24.02 17.38 -11.57
C LEU A 366 24.02 18.71 -10.80
N LYS A 367 22.84 19.25 -10.52
CA LYS A 367 22.55 19.64 -9.14
C LYS A 367 21.34 18.83 -8.72
N GLU A 368 21.60 17.83 -7.88
CA GLU A 368 20.60 17.27 -6.97
C GLU A 368 20.11 18.43 -6.09
N GLU A 369 19.19 19.24 -6.61
CA GLU A 369 18.31 19.97 -5.70
C GLU A 369 17.40 18.90 -5.14
N GLU A 370 17.73 18.47 -3.91
CA GLU A 370 16.86 17.66 -3.08
C GLU A 370 15.42 18.16 -3.28
N PRO A 371 14.47 17.29 -3.67
CA PRO A 371 13.11 17.72 -3.79
C PRO A 371 12.69 18.24 -2.42
N LYS A 372 12.41 19.54 -2.32
CA LYS A 372 11.73 20.16 -1.16
C LYS A 372 10.27 19.70 -1.16
N VAL A 373 10.07 18.39 -1.09
CA VAL A 373 8.85 17.78 -0.62
C VAL A 373 8.80 18.18 0.85
N LYS A 374 7.80 18.99 1.20
CA LYS A 374 7.36 19.07 2.59
C LYS A 374 6.84 17.67 2.93
N LEU A 375 7.75 16.77 3.30
CA LEU A 375 7.44 15.58 4.04
C LEU A 375 6.66 16.07 5.26
N TYR A 376 5.44 15.56 5.37
CA TYR A 376 4.63 15.61 6.58
C TYR A 376 5.54 15.49 7.81
N PRO A 377 5.28 16.29 8.86
CA PRO A 377 6.30 16.63 9.85
C PRO A 377 6.98 15.39 10.39
N LYS A 378 8.31 15.35 10.22
CA LYS A 378 9.23 14.51 10.99
C LYS A 378 8.89 14.69 12.47
N ARG A 379 8.04 13.82 13.01
CA ARG A 379 8.08 13.55 14.45
C ARG A 379 9.26 12.63 14.67
N ASN A 380 10.33 13.23 15.16
CA ASN A 380 11.43 12.58 15.86
C ASN A 380 10.90 11.40 16.69
N ARG A 381 11.21 10.18 16.26
CA ARG A 381 11.40 9.02 17.14
C ARG A 381 12.46 8.13 16.49
N LEU A 382 13.71 8.51 16.74
CA LEU A 382 14.87 7.63 16.65
C LEU A 382 14.84 6.54 17.74
N ASP A 383 13.81 6.49 18.59
CA ASP A 383 13.71 5.60 19.75
C ASP A 383 12.83 4.35 19.51
N SER A 384 12.67 3.89 18.27
CA SER A 384 12.05 2.58 18.01
C SER A 384 12.48 1.92 16.70
N LEU A 385 13.79 1.89 16.43
CA LEU A 385 14.37 0.89 15.52
C LEU A 385 14.15 -0.57 16.01
N GLU A 386 13.61 -0.74 17.22
CA GLU A 386 13.35 -2.03 17.88
C GLU A 386 11.95 -2.65 17.64
N LYS A 387 11.11 -2.15 16.74
CA LYS A 387 9.75 -2.72 16.59
C LYS A 387 9.40 -3.16 15.18
N GLN A 388 9.85 -4.38 14.87
CA GLN A 388 9.17 -5.43 14.08
C GLN A 388 8.70 -5.02 12.68
N CYS A 389 8.43 -5.99 11.81
CA CYS A 389 7.92 -5.79 10.45
C CYS A 389 6.50 -5.20 10.38
N TYR A 390 6.13 -4.24 11.23
CA TYR A 390 4.81 -3.64 11.30
C TYR A 390 4.55 -2.61 10.19
N PHE A 391 5.56 -2.16 9.44
CA PHE A 391 5.41 -1.01 8.54
C PHE A 391 5.72 -1.25 7.05
N MET A 392 5.93 -2.50 6.63
CA MET A 392 6.78 -2.77 5.47
C MET A 392 6.09 -3.45 4.26
N PRO A 393 6.65 -3.33 3.04
CA PRO A 393 6.03 -3.25 1.70
C PRO A 393 5.11 -4.37 1.20
N VAL A 394 4.87 -5.41 1.99
CA VAL A 394 4.22 -6.67 1.62
C VAL A 394 2.82 -6.47 1.02
N ASP A 395 2.14 -5.39 1.41
CA ASP A 395 0.78 -5.05 0.98
C ASP A 395 0.74 -4.06 -0.20
N ARG A 396 1.89 -3.50 -0.60
CA ARG A 396 1.99 -2.43 -1.62
C ARG A 396 2.18 -3.01 -3.02
N TRP A 397 1.27 -3.87 -3.46
CA TRP A 397 1.32 -4.41 -4.82
C TRP A 397 0.43 -3.63 -5.76
N TYR A 398 1.09 -3.05 -6.75
CA TYR A 398 0.52 -2.43 -7.93
C TYR A 398 1.27 -2.98 -9.15
N ALA A 399 0.55 -3.31 -10.21
CA ALA A 399 1.16 -3.77 -11.46
C ALA A 399 0.72 -2.89 -12.62
N PHE A 400 1.62 -2.72 -13.59
CA PHE A 400 1.34 -2.01 -14.82
C PHE A 400 1.83 -2.84 -16.00
N GLY A 401 0.91 -3.20 -16.89
CA GLY A 401 1.18 -4.02 -18.06
C GLY A 401 0.82 -3.29 -19.36
N LEU A 402 1.61 -3.54 -20.40
CA LEU A 402 1.44 -3.00 -21.74
C LEU A 402 1.38 -4.16 -22.73
N SER A 403 0.40 -4.17 -23.62
CA SER A 403 0.45 -5.05 -24.79
C SER A 403 1.55 -4.59 -25.76
N GLN A 404 2.04 -5.52 -26.59
CA GLN A 404 2.99 -5.19 -27.66
C GLN A 404 2.44 -4.11 -28.61
N GLN A 405 1.13 -4.13 -28.89
CA GLN A 405 0.48 -3.12 -29.72
C GLN A 405 0.50 -1.73 -29.05
N ALA A 406 0.23 -1.67 -27.74
CA ALA A 406 0.30 -0.43 -26.98
C ALA A 406 1.72 0.13 -27.00
N LEU A 407 2.72 -0.74 -26.80
CA LEU A 407 4.12 -0.33 -26.85
C LEU A 407 4.49 0.21 -28.24
N ASN A 408 4.08 -0.46 -29.31
CA ASN A 408 4.30 0.01 -30.68
C ASN A 408 3.63 1.37 -30.93
N GLU A 409 2.39 1.55 -30.45
CA GLU A 409 1.66 2.82 -30.57
C GLU A 409 2.33 3.95 -29.78
N ILE A 410 2.85 3.65 -28.58
CA ILE A 410 3.62 4.59 -27.76
C ILE A 410 4.92 4.97 -28.47
N VAL A 411 5.60 4.02 -29.11
CA VAL A 411 6.91 4.27 -29.72
C VAL A 411 6.79 4.85 -31.15
N ARG A 412 5.65 4.67 -31.81
CA ARG A 412 5.40 5.05 -33.21
C ARG A 412 5.83 6.47 -33.57
N PRO A 413 5.52 7.54 -32.81
CA PRO A 413 5.94 8.91 -33.16
C PRO A 413 7.47 9.09 -33.22
N LEU A 414 8.23 8.28 -32.46
CA LEU A 414 9.70 8.30 -32.47
C LEU A 414 10.25 7.60 -33.72
N VAL A 415 9.66 6.47 -34.08
CA VAL A 415 10.08 5.67 -35.25
C VAL A 415 9.75 6.40 -36.55
N ASP A 416 8.53 6.92 -36.69
CA ASP A 416 8.09 7.63 -37.90
C ASP A 416 8.98 8.86 -38.21
N ARG A 417 9.53 9.52 -37.18
CA ARG A 417 10.51 10.61 -37.35
C ARG A 417 11.91 10.13 -37.68
N ALA A 418 12.38 9.05 -37.06
CA ALA A 418 13.69 8.46 -37.38
C ALA A 418 13.76 7.96 -38.84
N VAL A 419 12.63 7.55 -39.41
CA VAL A 419 12.52 7.18 -40.83
C VAL A 419 12.56 8.42 -41.75
N GLN A 420 12.03 9.57 -41.31
CA GLN A 420 12.10 10.82 -42.09
C GLN A 420 13.46 11.53 -42.01
N HIS A 421 14.25 11.29 -40.96
CA HIS A 421 15.62 11.75 -40.82
C HIS A 421 16.55 10.59 -40.46
N PRO A 422 17.22 9.96 -41.45
CA PRO A 422 18.01 8.76 -41.23
C PRO A 422 19.33 9.11 -40.54
N ALA A 423 19.27 9.32 -39.23
CA ALA A 423 20.43 9.22 -38.35
C ALA A 423 20.22 8.00 -37.47
N SER A 424 20.59 6.84 -38.00
CA SER A 424 20.58 5.58 -37.26
C SER A 424 21.52 5.69 -36.06
N ARG A 425 20.95 5.79 -34.86
CA ARG A 425 21.59 5.27 -33.65
C ARG A 425 20.49 4.60 -32.85
N GLY A 426 20.50 3.27 -32.84
CA GLY A 426 19.67 2.48 -31.93
C GLY A 426 19.92 3.00 -30.52
N GLY A 427 18.90 3.65 -29.96
CA GLY A 427 18.93 4.26 -28.64
C GLY A 427 17.99 3.50 -27.72
N SER A 428 18.39 3.34 -26.47
CA SER A 428 17.53 2.88 -25.39
C SER A 428 16.35 3.85 -25.20
N ILE A 429 15.12 3.34 -25.24
CA ILE A 429 13.95 4.10 -24.81
C ILE A 429 13.96 4.11 -23.28
N ARG A 430 14.13 5.31 -22.70
CA ARG A 430 13.95 5.55 -21.26
C ARG A 430 12.69 6.37 -21.09
N PHE A 431 11.78 5.91 -20.24
CA PHE A 431 10.63 6.67 -19.77
C PHE A 431 10.76 6.77 -18.25
N ASP A 432 10.61 7.98 -17.72
CA ASP A 432 10.54 8.21 -16.27
C ASP A 432 9.07 8.12 -15.86
N ALA A 433 8.71 7.03 -15.19
CA ALA A 433 7.47 6.95 -14.44
C ALA A 433 7.68 7.69 -13.10
N ASN A 434 7.50 9.00 -13.11
CA ASN A 434 7.74 9.79 -11.92
C ASN A 434 6.73 9.46 -10.81
N TYR A 435 7.32 9.14 -9.65
CA TYR A 435 6.80 9.10 -8.27
C TYR A 435 6.43 7.78 -7.60
N TRP A 436 6.24 6.63 -8.26
CA TRP A 436 5.78 5.43 -7.53
C TRP A 436 6.27 4.05 -8.00
N VAL A 437 6.87 3.90 -9.19
CA VAL A 437 7.23 2.57 -9.72
C VAL A 437 8.54 2.63 -10.50
N GLN A 438 9.45 1.70 -10.23
CA GLN A 438 10.59 1.41 -11.11
C GLN A 438 10.16 0.33 -12.11
N ILE A 439 10.05 0.68 -13.39
CA ILE A 439 9.67 -0.27 -14.44
C ILE A 439 10.95 -0.68 -15.19
N ARG A 440 11.21 -1.99 -15.27
CA ARG A 440 12.30 -2.55 -16.10
C ARG A 440 11.68 -3.36 -17.23
N LEU A 441 11.84 -2.90 -18.46
CA LEU A 441 11.42 -3.64 -19.64
C LEU A 441 12.48 -4.69 -19.99
N GLN A 442 12.12 -5.97 -19.99
CA GLN A 442 12.95 -7.07 -20.51
C GLN A 442 12.40 -7.50 -21.88
N ASP A 443 13.31 -7.79 -22.83
CA ASP A 443 13.00 -8.35 -24.16
C ASP A 443 11.99 -7.59 -25.04
N VAL A 444 12.09 -6.26 -25.06
CA VAL A 444 11.30 -5.44 -25.97
C VAL A 444 11.76 -5.64 -27.42
N LYS A 445 10.88 -6.18 -28.27
CA LYS A 445 11.02 -6.12 -29.73
C LYS A 445 10.17 -4.97 -30.26
N ILE A 446 10.81 -3.93 -30.79
CA ILE A 446 10.13 -2.88 -31.55
C ILE A 446 10.11 -3.35 -33.01
N THR A 447 8.92 -3.52 -33.58
CA THR A 447 8.73 -3.99 -34.97
C THR A 447 8.12 -2.91 -35.84
#